data_AF-A0A7J0FU13-F1
#
_entry.id   AF-A0A7J0FU13-F1
#
_cell.length_a   1.000
_cell.length_b   1.000
_cell.length_c   1.000
_cell.angle_alpha   90.00
_cell.angle_beta   90.00
_cell.angle_gamma   90.00
#
_symmetry.space_group_name_H-M   'P 1'
#
loop_
_entity.id
_entity.type
_entity.pdbx_description
1 polymer ?
#
loop_
_entity_poly.entity_id
_entity_poly.type
_entity_poly.pdbx_seq_one_letter_code
_entity_poly.pdbx_strand_id
1 'polypeptide(L)'
;MNPPSFGSLSDHVVASHGLSQIRKIFDTMRIIEDDMKVSFASYQLVDEANKWRESIKEANEVDRGMTWADFESTFEDQYFPKAYLDELRDQFEKLVQGDMTV
;
A
#
# COMPACT_ATOMS: atom_id res chain seq x y z
N MET A 1 -10.01 7.71 -21.80
CA MET A 1 -10.31 7.11 -20.48
C MET A 1 -9.27 7.67 -19.52
N ASN A 2 -9.69 8.44 -18.51
CA ASN A 2 -8.78 8.83 -17.44
C ASN A 2 -8.70 7.66 -16.45
N PRO A 3 -7.51 7.27 -15.97
CA PRO A 3 -7.42 6.29 -14.90
C PRO A 3 -8.16 6.83 -13.66
N PRO A 4 -8.71 5.95 -12.80
CA PRO A 4 -9.33 6.39 -11.57
C PRO A 4 -8.30 7.15 -10.75
N SER A 5 -8.54 8.44 -10.51
CA SER A 5 -7.75 9.22 -9.55
C SER A 5 -8.03 8.66 -8.15
N PHE A 6 -7.25 7.68 -7.72
CA PHE A 6 -6.97 7.50 -6.29
C PHE A 6 -6.05 8.65 -5.92
N GLY A 7 -6.64 9.75 -5.43
CA GLY A 7 -6.03 11.08 -5.56
C GLY A 7 -6.36 12.05 -4.44
N SER A 8 -6.51 11.56 -3.20
CA SER A 8 -6.44 12.44 -2.04
C SER A 8 -5.32 11.99 -1.11
N LEU A 9 -4.57 12.97 -0.56
CA LEU A 9 -3.54 12.75 0.47
C LEU A 9 -4.06 11.85 1.62
N SER A 10 -5.36 11.97 1.91
CA SER A 10 -6.08 11.21 2.92
C SER A 10 -6.09 9.70 2.64
N ASP A 11 -6.26 9.27 1.39
CA ASP A 11 -6.33 7.85 1.04
C ASP A 11 -4.97 7.17 1.24
N HIS A 12 -3.89 7.87 0.91
CA HIS A 12 -2.52 7.42 1.15
C HIS A 12 -2.20 7.30 2.65
N VAL A 13 -2.60 8.30 3.44
CA VAL A 13 -2.39 8.27 4.90
C VAL A 13 -3.19 7.13 5.56
N VAL A 14 -4.44 6.93 5.15
CA VAL A 14 -5.29 5.84 5.66
C VAL A 14 -4.70 4.48 5.28
N ALA A 15 -4.22 4.31 4.04
CA ALA A 15 -3.57 3.09 3.58
C ALA A 15 -2.28 2.76 4.37
N SER A 16 -1.41 3.76 4.58
CA SER A 16 -0.19 3.59 5.39
C SER A 16 -0.51 3.19 6.83
N HIS A 17 -1.48 3.88 7.44
CA HIS A 17 -1.90 3.57 8.80
C HIS A 17 -2.47 2.14 8.90
N GLY A 18 -3.29 1.72 7.93
CA GLY A 18 -3.81 0.36 7.84
C GLY A 18 -2.71 -0.71 7.77
N LEU A 19 -1.74 -0.54 6.85
CA LEU A 19 -0.62 -1.49 6.72
C LEU A 19 0.22 -1.56 8.01
N SER A 20 0.44 -0.43 8.67
CA SER A 20 1.16 -0.37 9.95
C SER A 20 0.45 -1.14 11.07
N GLN A 21 -0.88 -1.02 11.17
CA GLN A 21 -1.66 -1.80 12.14
C GLN A 21 -1.59 -3.31 11.86
N ILE A 22 -1.63 -3.71 10.58
CA ILE A 22 -1.50 -5.11 10.16
C ILE A 22 -0.12 -5.68 10.55
N ARG A 23 0.96 -4.95 10.26
CA ARG A 23 2.33 -5.32 10.68
C ARG A 23 2.40 -5.54 12.19
N LYS A 24 1.83 -4.62 12.97
CA LYS A 24 1.78 -4.72 14.44
C LYS A 24 1.01 -5.94 14.94
N ILE A 25 -0.09 -6.30 14.27
CA ILE A 25 -0.85 -7.52 14.60
C ILE A 25 0.01 -8.76 14.37
N PHE A 26 0.72 -8.83 13.24
CA PHE A 26 1.61 -9.97 12.96
C PHE A 26 2.72 -10.09 13.99
N ASP A 27 3.35 -8.99 14.38
CA ASP A 27 4.38 -8.99 15.42
C ASP A 27 3.82 -9.42 16.78
N THR A 28 2.64 -8.89 17.15
CA THR A 28 2.00 -9.18 18.44
C THR A 28 1.56 -10.64 18.53
N MET A 29 0.97 -11.17 17.46
CA MET A 29 0.48 -12.56 17.39
C MET A 29 1.56 -13.56 16.98
N ARG A 30 2.76 -13.08 16.62
CA ARG A 30 3.89 -13.90 16.12
C ARG A 30 3.52 -14.74 14.90
N ILE A 31 2.72 -14.19 14.01
CA ILE A 31 2.39 -14.84 12.73
C ILE A 31 3.64 -14.74 11.85
N ILE A 32 4.12 -15.87 11.33
CA ILE A 32 5.36 -15.94 10.53
C ILE A 32 5.11 -16.43 9.12
N GLU A 33 4.03 -17.16 8.91
CA GLU A 33 3.63 -17.80 7.67
C GLU A 33 3.09 -16.76 6.69
N ASP A 34 3.79 -16.61 5.57
CA ASP A 34 3.49 -15.57 4.58
C ASP A 34 2.10 -15.73 3.96
N ASP A 35 1.64 -16.95 3.72
CA ASP A 35 0.30 -17.22 3.20
C ASP A 35 -0.80 -16.74 4.16
N MET A 36 -0.59 -16.91 5.47
CA MET A 36 -1.49 -16.41 6.51
C MET A 36 -1.45 -14.88 6.57
N LYS A 37 -0.26 -14.27 6.54
CA LYS A 37 -0.10 -12.81 6.54
C LYS A 37 -0.78 -12.17 5.35
N VAL A 38 -0.51 -12.67 4.14
CA VAL A 38 -1.08 -12.16 2.89
C VAL A 38 -2.59 -12.33 2.89
N SER A 39 -3.11 -13.46 3.36
CA SER A 39 -4.56 -13.70 3.46
C SER A 39 -5.24 -12.78 4.49
N PHE A 40 -4.64 -12.59 5.67
CA PHE A 40 -5.17 -11.68 6.69
C PHE A 40 -5.16 -10.23 6.23
N ALA A 41 -4.05 -9.75 5.65
CA ALA A 41 -3.93 -8.38 5.18
C ALA A 41 -4.92 -8.08 4.05
N SER A 42 -5.08 -9.01 3.11
CA SER A 42 -6.07 -8.89 2.04
C SER A 42 -7.50 -8.84 2.58
N TYR A 43 -7.79 -9.62 3.62
CA TYR A 43 -9.09 -9.59 4.29
C TYR A 43 -9.33 -8.28 5.05
N GLN A 44 -8.30 -7.62 5.59
CA GLN A 44 -8.45 -6.37 6.34
C GLN A 44 -8.54 -5.12 5.45
N LEU A 45 -7.93 -5.13 4.26
CA LEU A 45 -7.84 -3.97 3.36
C LEU A 45 -9.02 -3.88 2.36
N VAL A 46 -10.22 -4.27 2.79
CA VAL A 46 -11.45 -4.41 1.98
C VAL A 46 -11.84 -3.13 1.22
N ASP A 47 -11.71 -3.15 -0.11
CA ASP A 47 -12.78 -2.87 -1.10
C ASP A 47 -12.22 -2.89 -2.55
N GLU A 48 -10.99 -2.42 -2.75
CA GLU A 48 -10.28 -2.48 -4.03
C GLU A 48 -9.26 -3.63 -4.09
N ALA A 49 -8.63 -3.95 -2.96
CA ALA A 49 -7.63 -5.01 -2.86
C ALA A 49 -8.20 -6.41 -3.15
N ASN A 50 -9.48 -6.67 -2.88
CA ASN A 50 -10.12 -7.96 -3.19
C ASN A 50 -10.37 -8.15 -4.69
N LYS A 51 -10.87 -7.13 -5.40
CA LYS A 51 -11.03 -7.18 -6.87
C LYS A 51 -9.69 -7.32 -7.57
N TRP A 52 -8.68 -6.61 -7.05
CA TRP A 52 -7.31 -6.72 -7.52
C TRP A 52 -6.72 -8.11 -7.24
N ARG A 53 -6.91 -8.67 -6.04
CA ARG A 53 -6.48 -10.04 -5.71
C ARG A 53 -7.18 -11.09 -6.55
N GLU A 54 -8.48 -10.97 -6.80
CA GLU A 54 -9.22 -11.86 -7.70
C GLU A 54 -8.70 -11.73 -9.14
N SER A 55 -8.45 -10.52 -9.62
CA SER A 55 -7.87 -10.28 -10.94
C SER A 55 -6.45 -10.82 -11.09
N ILE A 56 -5.61 -10.71 -10.05
CA ILE A 56 -4.26 -11.31 -10.03
C ILE A 56 -4.34 -12.84 -9.97
N LYS A 57 -5.30 -13.38 -9.21
CA LYS A 57 -5.54 -14.83 -9.10
C LYS A 57 -6.08 -15.44 -10.40
N GLU A 58 -6.81 -14.68 -11.20
CA GLU A 58 -7.26 -15.08 -12.53
C GLU A 58 -6.18 -14.86 -13.62
N ALA A 59 -5.36 -13.82 -13.49
CA ALA A 59 -4.36 -13.46 -14.50
C ALA A 59 -3.04 -14.22 -14.38
N ASN A 60 -2.70 -14.74 -13.20
CA ASN A 60 -1.49 -15.52 -12.97
C ASN A 60 -1.82 -16.79 -12.20
N GLU A 61 -1.02 -17.83 -12.45
CA GLU A 61 -0.91 -19.03 -11.63
C GLU A 61 -0.47 -18.66 -10.18
N VAL A 62 -1.35 -18.03 -9.39
CA VAL A 62 -1.17 -17.66 -7.96
C VAL A 62 -1.12 -18.89 -7.04
N ASP A 63 -0.81 -20.05 -7.61
CA ASP A 63 -0.33 -21.22 -6.90
C ASP A 63 1.18 -21.09 -6.56
N ARG A 64 1.85 -20.02 -7.02
CA ARG A 64 3.13 -19.57 -6.46
C ARG A 64 2.84 -18.62 -5.30
N GLY A 65 2.87 -19.14 -4.07
CA GLY A 65 2.60 -18.39 -2.85
C GLY A 65 3.28 -17.02 -2.85
N MET A 66 2.47 -15.96 -2.93
CA MET A 66 2.91 -14.58 -2.76
C MET A 66 3.52 -14.45 -1.37
N THR A 67 4.75 -13.97 -1.28
CA THR A 67 5.37 -13.72 0.03
C THR A 67 4.79 -12.47 0.65
N TRP A 68 4.97 -12.29 1.96
CA TRP A 68 4.57 -11.06 2.63
C TRP A 68 5.29 -9.83 2.02
N ALA A 69 6.56 -9.99 1.65
CA ALA A 69 7.34 -8.92 1.02
C ALA A 69 6.79 -8.51 -0.35
N ASP A 70 6.37 -9.48 -1.18
CA ASP A 70 5.74 -9.19 -2.48
C ASP A 70 4.43 -8.42 -2.30
N PHE A 71 3.65 -8.80 -1.29
CA PHE A 71 2.40 -8.11 -0.96
C PHE A 71 2.66 -6.66 -0.56
N GLU A 72 3.63 -6.41 0.32
CA GLU A 72 4.00 -5.06 0.75
C GLU A 72 4.47 -4.20 -0.42
N SER A 73 5.37 -4.73 -1.26
CA SER A 73 5.87 -4.02 -2.44
C SER A 73 4.72 -3.62 -3.36
N THR A 74 3.77 -4.54 -3.59
CA THR A 74 2.69 -4.26 -4.53
C THR A 74 1.65 -3.31 -3.95
N PHE A 75 1.39 -3.40 -2.64
CA PHE A 75 0.55 -2.43 -1.93
C PHE A 75 1.18 -1.03 -1.96
N GLU A 76 2.48 -0.93 -1.75
CA GLU A 76 3.23 0.32 -1.81
C GLU A 76 3.22 0.90 -3.24
N ASP A 77 3.40 0.11 -4.29
CA ASP A 77 3.32 0.60 -5.68
C ASP A 77 1.92 1.15 -6.03
N GLN A 78 0.88 0.50 -5.52
CA GLN A 78 -0.51 0.89 -5.78
C GLN A 78 -0.92 2.18 -5.05
N TYR A 79 -0.51 2.32 -3.78
CA TYR A 79 -0.91 3.44 -2.93
C TYR A 79 0.18 4.48 -2.73
N PHE A 80 1.40 4.26 -3.19
CA PHE A 80 2.49 5.25 -3.14
C PHE A 80 3.23 5.24 -4.47
N PRO A 81 2.54 5.49 -5.60
CA PRO A 81 3.19 5.51 -6.89
C PRO A 81 4.30 6.57 -6.86
N LYS A 82 5.39 6.31 -7.58
CA LYS A 82 6.57 7.19 -7.62
C LYS A 82 6.22 8.67 -7.87
N ALA A 83 5.23 8.92 -8.72
CA ALA A 83 4.74 10.27 -9.01
C ALA A 83 4.18 11.00 -7.77
N TYR A 84 3.48 10.28 -6.87
CA TYR A 84 2.99 10.84 -5.60
C TYR A 84 4.13 11.13 -4.63
N LEU A 85 5.12 10.25 -4.55
CA LEU A 85 6.33 10.48 -3.73
C LEU A 85 7.15 11.66 -4.25
N ASP A 86 7.25 11.81 -5.57
CA ASP A 86 7.88 12.95 -6.23
C ASP A 86 7.14 14.25 -5.93
N GLU A 87 5.80 14.25 -5.96
CA GLU A 87 4.99 15.42 -5.61
C GLU A 87 5.11 15.79 -4.12
N LEU A 88 5.11 14.81 -3.22
CA LEU A 88 5.37 15.00 -1.79
C LEU A 88 6.74 15.60 -1.53
N ARG A 89 7.78 15.12 -2.23
CA ARG A 89 9.13 15.71 -2.16
C ARG A 89 9.09 17.16 -2.60
N ASP A 90 8.49 17.46 -3.74
CA ASP A 90 8.42 18.83 -4.26
C ASP A 90 7.63 19.75 -3.32
N GLN A 91 6.55 19.26 -2.68
CA GLN A 91 5.81 19.99 -1.65
C GLN A 91 6.64 20.20 -0.39
N PHE A 92 7.38 19.18 0.07
CA PHE A 92 8.25 19.27 1.23
C PHE A 92 9.41 20.26 1.00
N GLU A 93 10.04 20.23 -0.18
CA GLU A 93 11.07 21.18 -0.58
C GLU A 93 10.51 22.62 -0.62
N LYS A 94 9.32 22.82 -1.18
CA LYS A 94 8.63 24.13 -1.18
C LYS A 94 8.27 24.62 0.23
N LEU A 95 7.85 23.71 1.12
CA LEU A 95 7.57 24.03 2.53
C LEU A 95 8.83 24.46 3.27
N VAL A 96 9.93 23.72 3.13
CA VAL A 96 11.23 24.09 3.70
C VAL A 96 11.73 25.41 3.15
N GLN A 97 11.55 25.65 1.85
CA GLN A 97 12.01 26.89 1.22
C GLN A 97 11.13 28.10 1.56
N GLY A 98 9.82 27.90 1.78
CA GLY A 98 8.87 28.93 2.23
C GLY A 98 9.02 29.33 3.70
N ASP A 99 9.55 28.45 4.54
CA ASP A 99 9.88 28.76 5.95
C ASP A 99 11.25 29.48 6.08
N MET A 100 12.06 29.46 5.01
CA MET A 100 13.36 30.14 4.93
C MET A 100 13.33 31.50 4.23
N THR A 101 12.16 32.10 3.98
CA THR A 101 12.13 33.49 3.48
C THR A 101 12.67 34.46 4.54
N VAL A 102 13.88 34.98 4.30
CA VAL A 102 14.54 36.11 4.99
C VAL A 102 13.75 37.40 4.79
#